data_AF-A0A8J2QRZ2-F1
#
_entry.id   AF-A0A8J2QRZ2-F1
#
_cell.length_a   1.000
_cell.length_b   1.000
_cell.length_c   1.000
_cell.angle_alpha   90.00
_cell.angle_beta   90.00
_cell.angle_gamma   90.00
#
_symmetry.space_group_name_H-M   'P 1'
#
loop_
_entity.id
_entity.type
_entity.pdbx_description
1 polymer ?
#
loop_
_entity_poly.entity_id
_entity_poly.type
_entity_poly.pdbx_seq_one_letter_code
_entity_poly.pdbx_strand_id
1 'polypeptide(L)'
;MDFKQLVGWLRAEDQTVLTMHERAVLGSRYAVSLDAPRTWQLRIRPLRAEDRGCYMCQINTQPTMTWQIGCIDVFVGNLYGRGEADGSVSAALINKNQPLEH
;
A
#
# COMPACT_ATOMS: atom_id res chain seq x y z
N MET A 1 14.60 24.46 4.54
CA MET A 1 14.85 23.42 3.51
C MET A 1 13.80 22.35 3.75
N ASP A 2 12.79 22.25 2.89
CA ASP A 2 11.77 21.21 2.98
C ASP A 2 12.36 19.87 2.56
N PHE A 3 12.59 18.98 3.51
CA PHE A 3 12.86 17.57 3.21
C PHE A 3 11.54 16.92 2.79
N LYS A 4 11.26 16.89 1.48
CA LYS A 4 10.15 16.09 0.95
C LYS A 4 10.45 14.63 1.19
N GLN A 5 9.82 14.03 2.19
CA GLN A 5 9.89 12.59 2.44
C GLN A 5 9.18 11.87 1.29
N LEU A 6 9.94 11.12 0.48
CA LEU A 6 9.34 10.34 -0.60
C LEU A 6 8.97 8.94 -0.12
N VAL A 7 7.67 8.63 -0.11
CA VAL A 7 7.17 7.28 0.18
C VAL A 7 6.91 6.54 -1.12
N GLY A 8 7.35 5.29 -1.20
CA GLY A 8 7.08 4.38 -2.31
C GLY A 8 6.52 3.05 -1.80
N TRP A 9 5.65 2.43 -2.60
CA TRP A 9 5.14 1.10 -2.32
C TRP A 9 5.54 0.12 -3.40
N LEU A 10 6.00 -1.05 -2.99
CA LEU A 10 6.50 -2.09 -3.86
C LEU A 10 5.93 -3.45 -3.48
N ARG A 11 5.88 -4.38 -4.43
CA ARG A 11 5.82 -5.81 -4.12
C ARG A 11 7.16 -6.22 -3.50
N ALA A 12 7.12 -6.94 -2.38
CA ALA A 12 8.35 -7.29 -1.67
C ALA A 12 9.15 -8.40 -2.37
N GLU A 13 8.46 -9.28 -3.12
CA GLU A 13 9.06 -10.45 -3.78
C GLU A 13 10.01 -10.06 -4.92
N ASP A 14 9.59 -9.13 -5.78
CA ASP A 14 10.27 -8.80 -7.04
C ASP A 14 10.62 -7.30 -7.13
N GLN A 15 10.37 -6.54 -6.07
CA GLN A 15 10.56 -5.08 -6.02
C GLN A 15 9.77 -4.34 -7.12
N THR A 16 8.65 -4.89 -7.59
CA THR A 16 7.78 -4.22 -8.55
C THR A 16 7.17 -2.97 -7.91
N VAL A 17 7.46 -1.79 -8.48
CA VAL A 17 6.99 -0.49 -7.98
C VAL A 17 5.50 -0.29 -8.28
N LEU A 18 4.69 -0.16 -7.24
CA LEU A 18 3.24 0.04 -7.34
C LEU A 18 2.89 1.52 -7.38
N THR A 19 3.48 2.28 -6.46
CA THR A 19 3.26 3.72 -6.32
C THR A 19 4.56 4.41 -5.94
N MET A 20 4.69 5.67 -6.38
CA MET A 20 5.77 6.55 -6.01
C MET A 20 5.14 7.88 -5.60
N HIS A 21 5.41 8.31 -4.37
CA HIS A 21 4.74 9.45 -3.78
C HIS A 21 3.22 9.23 -3.72
N GLU A 22 2.41 10.24 -4.04
CA GLU A 22 0.95 10.15 -4.14
C GLU A 22 0.47 9.54 -5.47
N ARG A 23 1.39 9.16 -6.37
CA ARG A 23 1.05 8.73 -7.73
C ARG A 23 1.17 7.22 -7.89
N ALA A 24 0.13 6.59 -8.42
CA ALA A 24 0.19 5.22 -8.89
C ALA A 24 1.11 5.08 -10.12
N VAL A 25 2.01 4.11 -10.09
CA VAL A 25 2.91 3.78 -11.20
C VAL A 25 2.31 2.64 -12.04
N LEU A 26 1.69 1.64 -11.40
CA LEU A 26 1.13 0.47 -12.09
C LEU A 26 -0.40 0.38 -12.01
N GLY A 27 -1.10 1.00 -12.95
CA GLY A 27 -2.55 0.79 -13.11
C GLY A 27 -3.43 1.52 -12.09
N SER A 28 -4.71 1.64 -12.42
CA SER A 28 -5.68 2.48 -11.67
C SER A 28 -6.18 1.88 -10.36
N ARG A 29 -5.77 0.65 -10.02
CA ARG A 29 -6.26 -0.06 -8.81
C ARG A 29 -5.52 0.30 -7.53
N TYR A 30 -4.33 0.90 -7.63
CA TYR A 30 -3.53 1.30 -6.47
C TYR A 30 -3.75 2.78 -6.20
N ALA A 31 -4.00 3.12 -4.95
CA ALA A 31 -4.08 4.50 -4.48
C ALA A 31 -3.27 4.65 -3.20
N VAL A 32 -2.71 5.84 -2.99
CA VAL A 32 -2.02 6.20 -1.75
C VAL A 32 -2.86 7.24 -1.02
N SER A 33 -3.05 7.06 0.28
CA SER A 33 -3.61 8.09 1.16
C SER A 33 -2.67 8.36 2.34
N LEU A 34 -2.70 9.61 2.82
CA LEU A 34 -2.01 10.05 4.01
C LEU A 34 -3.05 10.36 5.09
N ASP A 35 -3.14 9.49 6.09
CA ASP A 35 -4.02 9.69 7.24
C ASP A 35 -3.27 10.41 8.37
N ALA A 36 -3.96 11.27 9.11
CA ALA A 36 -3.39 11.99 10.24
C ALA A 36 -2.91 11.02 11.35
N PRO A 37 -1.79 11.31 12.06
CA PRO A 37 -0.93 12.47 11.90
C PRO A 37 0.18 12.31 10.83
N ARG A 38 0.48 11.11 10.32
CA ARG A 38 1.54 10.82 9.31
C ARG A 38 1.54 9.34 8.87
N THR A 39 0.36 8.78 8.67
CA THR A 39 0.18 7.37 8.35
C THR A 39 -0.01 7.19 6.84
N TRP A 40 1.00 6.68 6.15
CA TRP A 40 0.88 6.35 4.74
C TRP A 40 0.18 5.02 4.54
N GLN A 41 -0.79 5.01 3.63
CA GLN A 41 -1.59 3.84 3.30
C GLN A 41 -1.54 3.52 1.81
N LEU A 42 -1.27 2.26 1.46
CA LEU A 42 -1.55 1.73 0.13
C LEU A 42 -2.92 1.08 0.13
N ARG A 43 -3.80 1.55 -0.75
CA ARG A 43 -5.12 0.99 -1.00
C ARG A 43 -5.13 0.25 -2.33
N ILE A 44 -5.63 -0.99 -2.33
CA ILE A 44 -5.78 -1.83 -3.53
C ILE A 44 -7.28 -2.07 -3.75
N ARG A 45 -7.82 -1.62 -4.90
CA ARG A 45 -9.26 -1.74 -5.21
C ARG A 45 -9.51 -1.83 -6.72
N PRO A 46 -10.31 -2.80 -7.21
CA PRO A 46 -10.82 -3.96 -6.48
C PRO A 46 -9.70 -4.94 -6.16
N LEU A 47 -9.79 -5.66 -5.03
CA LEU A 47 -8.83 -6.71 -4.67
C LEU A 47 -9.02 -7.96 -5.56
N ARG A 48 -7.92 -8.60 -5.95
CA ARG A 48 -7.89 -9.84 -6.74
C ARG A 48 -7.04 -10.91 -6.06
N ALA A 49 -7.22 -12.18 -6.44
CA ALA A 49 -6.46 -13.29 -5.86
C ALA A 49 -4.94 -13.10 -6.00
N GLU A 50 -4.48 -12.48 -7.09
CA GLU A 50 -3.06 -12.20 -7.35
C GLU A 50 -2.52 -11.04 -6.49
N ASP A 51 -3.38 -10.33 -5.76
CA ASP A 51 -2.93 -9.32 -4.81
C ASP A 51 -2.43 -9.94 -3.50
N ARG A 52 -2.65 -11.24 -3.25
CA ARG A 52 -2.02 -11.98 -2.15
C ARG A 52 -0.51 -11.82 -2.22
N GLY A 53 0.12 -11.59 -1.07
CA GLY A 53 1.57 -11.49 -0.96
C GLY A 53 2.03 -10.38 -0.02
N CYS A 54 3.34 -10.18 0.01
CA CYS A 54 3.98 -9.18 0.85
C CYS A 54 4.34 -7.92 0.05
N TYR A 55 4.19 -6.78 0.71
CA TYR A 55 4.39 -5.46 0.15
C TYR A 55 5.36 -4.69 1.03
N MET A 56 6.20 -3.89 0.40
CA MET A 56 7.20 -3.05 1.05
C MET A 56 6.76 -1.59 0.96
N CYS A 57 6.73 -0.91 2.09
CA CYS A 57 6.70 0.55 2.13
C CYS A 57 8.13 1.05 2.34
N GLN A 58 8.59 1.92 1.46
CA GLN A 58 9.91 2.51 1.49
C GLN A 58 9.79 4.01 1.74
N ILE A 59 10.49 4.54 2.74
CA ILE A 59 10.63 5.97 3.01
C ILE A 59 12.05 6.38 2.63
N ASN A 60 12.15 7.22 1.60
CA ASN A 60 13.40 7.83 1.16
C ASN A 60 13.62 9.15 1.91
N THR A 61 14.13 9.04 3.13
CA THR A 61 14.75 10.16 3.85
C THR A 61 16.26 10.09 3.63
N GLN A 62 16.91 11.18 3.22
CA GLN A 62 18.38 11.22 3.25
C GLN A 62 18.83 11.60 4.66
N PRO A 63 19.85 10.94 5.25
CA PRO A 63 20.71 9.90 4.68
C PRO A 63 20.18 8.46 4.85
N THR A 64 19.08 8.26 5.57
CA THR A 64 18.57 6.93 5.96
C THR A 64 17.33 6.51 5.19
N MET A 65 17.48 5.53 4.30
CA MET A 65 16.34 4.83 3.71
C MET A 65 15.80 3.81 4.71
N THR A 66 14.51 3.92 5.04
CA THR A 66 13.82 2.97 5.93
C THR A 66 12.74 2.23 5.16
N TRP A 67 12.49 0.97 5.55
CA TRP A 67 11.47 0.16 4.92
C TRP A 67 10.72 -0.68 5.94
N GLN A 68 9.48 -1.05 5.59
CA GLN A 68 8.59 -1.92 6.37
C GLN A 68 7.91 -2.89 5.42
N ILE A 69 7.67 -4.12 5.88
CA ILE A 69 6.95 -5.15 5.11
C ILE A 69 5.62 -5.46 5.80
N GLY A 70 4.55 -5.53 5.01
CA GLY A 70 3.25 -6.04 5.42
C GLY A 70 2.70 -7.01 4.37
N CYS A 71 2.09 -8.10 4.81
CA CYS A 71 1.54 -9.11 3.93
C CYS A 71 0.01 -9.15 4.02
N ILE A 72 -0.65 -9.35 2.89
CA ILE A 72 -2.10 -9.54 2.81
C ILE A 72 -2.41 -10.93 2.29
N ASP A 73 -3.46 -11.53 2.85
CA ASP A 73 -4.09 -12.72 2.29
C ASP A 73 -5.42 -12.33 1.64
N VAL A 74 -5.78 -13.04 0.57
CA VAL A 74 -6.98 -12.74 -0.22
C VAL A 74 -7.85 -13.99 -0.25
N PHE A 75 -8.99 -13.92 0.45
CA PHE A 75 -9.98 -14.98 0.47
C PHE A 75 -11.04 -14.70 -0.59
N VAL A 76 -11.05 -15.49 -1.67
CA VAL A 76 -12.13 -15.45 -2.66
C VAL A 76 -13.23 -16.38 -2.17
N GLY A 77 -14.24 -15.81 -1.51
CA GLY A 77 -15.43 -16.56 -1.12
C GLY A 77 -16.19 -16.98 -2.37
N ASN A 78 -16.34 -18.29 -2.59
CA ASN A 78 -17.38 -18.77 -3.49
C ASN A 78 -18.71 -18.44 -2.78
N LEU A 79 -19.46 -17.47 -3.31
CA LEU A 79 -20.82 -17.24 -2.89
C LEU A 79 -21.71 -17.85 -3.97
N TYR A 80 -21.92 -19.17 -3.87
CA TYR A 80 -23.01 -19.84 -4.56
C TYR A 80 -24.34 -19.28 -4.00
N GLY A 81 -24.87 -18.24 -4.64
CA GLY A 81 -26.21 -17.73 -4.37
C GLY A 81 -26.28 -16.25 -4.01
N ARG A 82 -26.57 -15.45 -5.04
CA ARG A 82 -27.45 -14.28 -5.00
C ARG A 82 -27.23 -13.28 -3.85
N GLY A 83 -26.43 -12.28 -4.17
CA GLY A 83 -26.38 -10.99 -3.49
C GLY A 83 -25.13 -10.28 -3.96
N GLU A 84 -25.28 -9.30 -4.85
CA GLU A 84 -24.21 -8.41 -5.30
C GLU A 84 -23.15 -8.18 -4.22
N ALA A 85 -21.95 -8.70 -4.45
CA ALA A 85 -20.77 -8.11 -3.85
C ALA A 85 -20.49 -6.78 -4.60
N ASP A 86 -21.42 -5.83 -4.52
CA ASP A 86 -21.16 -4.40 -4.77
C ASP A 86 -20.19 -3.84 -3.70
N GLY A 87 -19.92 -4.64 -2.66
CA GLY A 87 -18.81 -4.50 -1.75
C GLY A 87 -17.47 -4.70 -2.48
N SER A 88 -16.97 -3.64 -3.09
CA SER A 88 -15.64 -3.67 -3.66
C SER A 88 -14.60 -3.88 -2.53
N VAL A 89 -14.11 -5.11 -2.41
CA VAL A 89 -13.10 -5.52 -1.43
C VAL A 89 -11.85 -4.66 -1.59
N SER A 90 -11.36 -4.11 -0.49
CA SER A 90 -10.17 -3.24 -0.44
C SER A 90 -9.27 -3.68 0.70
N ALA A 91 -7.96 -3.72 0.46
CA ALA A 91 -6.96 -3.89 1.51
C ALA A 91 -6.19 -2.57 1.70
N ALA A 92 -5.84 -2.26 2.95
CA ALA A 92 -5.01 -1.11 3.30
C ALA A 92 -3.76 -1.60 4.04
N LEU A 93 -2.58 -1.26 3.52
CA LEU A 93 -1.30 -1.50 4.17
C LEU A 93 -0.85 -0.21 4.85
N ILE A 94 -0.46 -0.29 6.11
CA ILE A 94 -0.17 0.87 6.95
C ILE A 94 1.31 0.92 7.31
N ASN A 95 1.98 2.03 7.05
CA ASN A 95 3.31 2.29 7.61
C ASN A 95 3.18 2.92 9.02
N LYS A 96 3.78 2.28 10.04
CA LYS A 96 3.78 2.72 11.44
C LYS A 96 5.13 3.25 11.92
N ASN A 97 6.21 3.11 11.14
CA ASN A 97 7.59 3.38 11.58
C ASN A 97 8.16 4.72 11.10
N GLN A 98 7.31 5.70 10.81
CA GLN A 98 7.81 7.05 10.57
C GLN A 98 8.19 7.69 11.91
N PRO A 99 9.45 8.13 12.12
CA PRO A 99 9.84 8.84 13.34
C PRO A 99 8.98 10.10 13.51
N LEU A 100 8.49 10.34 14.72
CA LEU A 100 7.97 11.65 15.09
C LEU A 100 9.19 12.58 15.15
N GLU A 101 9.33 13.49 14.20
CA GLU A 101 10.31 14.58 14.37
C GLU A 101 9.81 15.47 15.53
N HIS A 102 10.71 15.70 16.49
CA HIS A 102 10.50 16.58 17.64
C HIS A 102 10.54 18.05 17.24
#